data_AF-A0A2A9NNW3-F1
#
_entry.id   AF-A0A2A9NNW3-F1
#
_cell.length_a   1.000
_cell.length_b   1.000
_cell.length_c   1.000
_cell.angle_alpha   90.00
_cell.angle_beta   90.00
_cell.angle_gamma   90.00
#
_symmetry.space_group_name_H-M   'P 1'
#
loop_
_entity.id
_entity.type
_entity.pdbx_description
1 polymer ?
#
loop_
_entity_poly.entity_id
_entity_poly.type
_entity_poly.pdbx_seq_one_letter_code
_entity_poly.pdbx_strand_id
1 'polypeptide(L)'
;MAIFYPDNNARGNRVEQLANDIQHLQEQTRQMVKEATEHDKKAVAYLNEILAARSKDTLDDFIVKIENVMDKEHLNELKNLKDAVGNLDDSINIALKVGGGIAALGVTLKLGAPALRMFIQRQFLFVGIRSLVVGVMKLIAGEFNAGMKLILASSKMFSKFFRGGKPLVGRAATAFKVMKVLGKVLLVAGIVIDAVTFGIDLHSEGKQRDALQAAIKELSVSRFQAKELQMQASITVSYSSDARATLDTSATLYGLVKDGTLTKDLVDKKVKDKLDAWISKGTIIDGVKQPSLDEKLKGVTDEVVYANLFKFDKDRDAWMYEDPNLAYIKSEIEKKAAEEEKKREEEEKKEGK
;
A
#
# COMPACT_ATOMS: atom_id res chain seq x y z
N MET A 1 32.15 -9.19 9.88
CA MET A 1 31.71 -9.42 11.26
C MET A 1 32.17 -8.24 12.08
N ALA A 2 31.23 -7.50 12.67
CA ALA A 2 31.56 -6.44 13.61
C ALA A 2 32.12 -7.07 14.90
N ILE A 3 33.09 -6.39 15.53
CA ILE A 3 33.67 -6.83 16.80
C ILE A 3 32.88 -6.13 17.91
N PHE A 4 32.02 -6.86 18.62
CA PHE A 4 31.29 -6.35 19.79
C PHE A 4 32.01 -6.76 21.08
N TYR A 5 31.80 -5.98 22.16
CA TYR A 5 32.15 -6.47 23.49
C TYR A 5 31.34 -7.75 23.80
N PRO A 6 31.90 -8.73 24.53
CA PRO A 6 31.24 -10.02 24.77
C PRO A 6 29.79 -9.92 25.28
N ASP A 7 29.50 -8.99 26.19
CA ASP A 7 28.17 -8.77 26.76
C ASP A 7 27.17 -8.08 25.80
N ASN A 8 27.67 -7.56 24.68
CA ASN A 8 26.88 -6.87 23.65
C ASN A 8 26.63 -7.72 22.41
N ASN A 9 27.18 -8.94 22.32
CA ASN A 9 26.98 -9.84 21.17
C ASN A 9 25.49 -10.09 20.87
N ALA A 10 24.67 -10.36 21.89
CA ALA A 10 23.24 -10.59 21.70
C ALA A 10 22.51 -9.36 21.13
N ARG A 11 22.88 -8.16 21.57
CA ARG A 11 22.30 -6.89 21.07
C ARG A 11 22.73 -6.61 19.64
N GLY A 12 24.02 -6.79 19.34
CA GLY A 12 24.56 -6.65 17.98
C GLY A 12 23.86 -7.60 17.00
N ASN A 13 23.72 -8.87 17.38
CA ASN A 13 22.99 -9.86 16.59
C ASN A 13 21.52 -9.46 16.39
N ARG A 14 20.85 -8.92 17.41
CA ARG A 14 19.47 -8.45 17.28
C ARG A 14 19.33 -7.26 16.35
N VAL A 15 20.24 -6.30 16.40
CA VAL A 15 20.31 -5.17 15.45
C VAL A 15 20.41 -5.68 14.01
N GLU A 16 21.34 -6.61 13.75
CA GLU A 16 21.52 -7.20 12.42
C GLU A 16 20.27 -7.98 11.97
N GLN A 17 19.64 -8.77 12.85
CA GLN A 17 18.39 -9.47 12.57
C GLN A 17 17.25 -8.51 12.19
N LEU A 18 17.05 -7.44 12.96
CA LEU A 18 15.99 -6.47 12.69
C LEU A 18 16.22 -5.74 11.36
N ALA A 19 17.48 -5.39 11.05
CA ALA A 19 17.85 -4.78 9.77
C ALA A 19 17.55 -5.71 8.58
N ASN A 20 17.99 -6.97 8.68
CA ASN A 20 17.75 -7.99 7.66
C ASN A 20 16.24 -8.24 7.45
N ASP A 21 15.46 -8.25 8.52
CA ASP A 21 14.00 -8.38 8.43
C ASP A 21 13.35 -7.22 7.69
N ILE A 22 13.77 -5.98 7.97
CA ILE A 22 13.27 -4.79 7.26
C ILE A 22 13.57 -4.92 5.77
N GLN A 23 14.80 -5.27 5.41
CA GLN A 23 15.20 -5.48 4.02
C GLN A 23 14.36 -6.59 3.36
N HIS A 24 14.14 -7.70 4.06
CA HIS A 24 13.32 -8.80 3.54
C HIS A 24 11.87 -8.37 3.30
N LEU A 25 11.26 -7.65 4.25
CA LEU A 25 9.90 -7.11 4.11
C LEU A 25 9.79 -6.11 2.95
N GLN A 26 10.81 -5.27 2.75
CA GLN A 26 10.88 -4.35 1.62
C GLN A 26 10.97 -5.09 0.28
N GLU A 27 11.78 -6.15 0.19
CA GLU A 27 11.89 -6.97 -1.02
C GLU A 27 10.57 -7.70 -1.32
N GLN A 28 9.91 -8.30 -0.32
CA GLN A 28 8.59 -8.90 -0.49
C GLN A 28 7.58 -7.87 -1.02
N THR A 29 7.59 -6.66 -0.45
CA THR A 29 6.70 -5.56 -0.87
C THR A 29 6.98 -5.14 -2.33
N ARG A 30 8.25 -5.08 -2.72
CA ARG A 30 8.66 -4.80 -4.11
C ARG A 30 8.16 -5.89 -5.06
N GLN A 31 8.34 -7.15 -4.71
CA GLN A 31 7.89 -8.29 -5.50
C GLN A 31 6.36 -8.28 -5.68
N MET A 32 5.62 -8.02 -4.59
CA MET A 32 4.17 -7.83 -4.61
C MET A 32 3.73 -6.73 -5.59
N VAL A 33 4.40 -5.58 -5.61
CA VAL A 33 4.08 -4.50 -6.56
C VAL A 33 4.36 -4.90 -8.02
N LYS A 34 5.45 -5.64 -8.27
CA LYS A 34 5.74 -6.18 -9.61
C LYS A 34 4.65 -7.14 -10.06
N GLU A 35 4.26 -8.08 -9.21
CA GLU A 35 3.18 -9.04 -9.49
C GLU A 35 1.87 -8.33 -9.79
N ALA A 36 1.48 -7.36 -8.94
CA ALA A 36 0.27 -6.57 -9.16
C ALA A 36 0.31 -5.80 -10.48
N THR A 37 1.49 -5.30 -10.89
CA THR A 37 1.67 -4.64 -12.20
C THR A 37 1.44 -5.62 -13.36
N GLU A 38 1.94 -6.85 -13.25
CA GLU A 38 1.70 -7.89 -14.27
C GLU A 38 0.25 -8.35 -14.31
N HIS A 39 -0.43 -8.41 -13.16
CA HIS A 39 -1.88 -8.64 -13.12
C HIS A 39 -2.65 -7.51 -13.81
N ASP A 40 -2.26 -6.26 -13.57
CA ASP A 40 -2.91 -5.10 -14.16
C ASP A 40 -2.70 -5.02 -15.68
N LYS A 41 -1.50 -5.32 -16.19
CA LYS A 41 -1.25 -5.41 -17.65
C LYS A 41 -2.20 -6.40 -18.32
N LYS A 42 -2.41 -7.56 -17.71
CA LYS A 42 -3.36 -8.57 -18.20
C LYS A 42 -4.80 -8.05 -18.09
N ALA A 43 -5.15 -7.39 -16.99
CA ALA A 43 -6.47 -6.80 -16.81
C ALA A 43 -6.79 -5.73 -17.87
N VAL A 44 -5.82 -4.92 -18.30
CA VAL A 44 -5.98 -3.97 -19.43
C VAL A 44 -6.34 -4.70 -20.73
N ALA A 45 -5.68 -5.82 -21.03
CA ALA A 45 -6.00 -6.61 -22.22
C ALA A 45 -7.45 -7.12 -22.19
N TYR A 46 -7.87 -7.72 -21.06
CA TYR A 46 -9.25 -8.18 -20.89
C TYR A 46 -10.28 -7.05 -20.95
N LEU A 47 -9.97 -5.88 -20.37
CA LEU A 47 -10.84 -4.71 -20.47
C LEU A 47 -11.06 -4.32 -21.94
N ASN A 48 -9.98 -4.25 -22.74
CA ASN A 48 -10.11 -3.96 -24.16
C ASN A 48 -10.96 -5.01 -24.91
N GLU A 49 -10.82 -6.30 -24.59
CA GLU A 49 -11.67 -7.35 -25.19
C GLU A 49 -13.16 -7.19 -24.84
N ILE A 50 -13.46 -6.92 -23.56
CA ILE A 50 -14.83 -6.69 -23.08
C ILE A 50 -15.44 -5.46 -23.75
N LEU A 51 -14.65 -4.38 -23.92
CA LEU A 51 -15.11 -3.13 -24.54
C LEU A 51 -15.31 -3.26 -26.04
N ALA A 52 -14.38 -3.91 -26.74
CA ALA A 52 -14.52 -4.24 -28.16
C ALA A 52 -15.79 -5.07 -28.41
N ALA A 53 -16.11 -6.00 -27.50
CA ALA A 53 -17.32 -6.80 -27.54
C ALA A 53 -18.62 -6.00 -27.31
N ARG A 54 -18.56 -4.92 -26.54
CA ARG A 54 -19.75 -4.16 -26.08
C ARG A 54 -20.05 -2.92 -26.92
N SER A 55 -19.03 -2.15 -27.29
CA SER A 55 -19.24 -0.84 -27.92
C SER A 55 -18.22 -0.48 -29.01
N LYS A 56 -17.28 -1.38 -29.35
CA LYS A 56 -16.13 -1.12 -30.25
C LYS A 56 -15.19 0.01 -29.77
N ASP A 57 -15.38 0.51 -28.56
CA ASP A 57 -14.54 1.54 -27.97
C ASP A 57 -13.24 0.94 -27.43
N THR A 58 -12.17 1.73 -27.40
CA THR A 58 -10.98 1.41 -26.62
C THR A 58 -11.22 1.70 -25.13
N LEU A 59 -10.36 1.16 -24.25
CA LEU A 59 -10.38 1.52 -22.83
C LEU A 59 -10.25 3.04 -22.61
N ASP A 60 -9.41 3.72 -23.37
CA ASP A 60 -9.21 5.16 -23.23
C ASP A 60 -10.48 5.94 -23.69
N ASP A 61 -11.11 5.55 -24.80
CA ASP A 61 -12.39 6.13 -25.25
C ASP A 61 -13.49 5.91 -24.20
N PHE A 62 -13.51 4.73 -23.60
CA PHE A 62 -14.51 4.35 -22.61
C PHE A 62 -14.34 5.11 -21.30
N ILE A 63 -13.09 5.32 -20.85
CA ILE A 63 -12.78 6.19 -19.71
C ILE A 63 -13.35 7.59 -19.98
N VAL A 64 -13.06 8.20 -21.15
CA VAL A 64 -13.57 9.53 -21.53
C VAL A 64 -15.10 9.59 -21.54
N LYS A 65 -15.78 8.58 -22.11
CA LYS A 65 -17.24 8.53 -22.10
C LYS A 65 -17.81 8.50 -20.69
N ILE A 66 -17.10 7.84 -19.76
CA ILE A 66 -17.57 7.69 -18.39
C ILE A 66 -17.27 8.89 -17.52
N GLU A 67 -16.23 9.64 -17.85
CA GLU A 67 -16.06 10.97 -17.27
C GLU A 67 -17.31 11.85 -17.45
N ASN A 68 -18.08 11.67 -18.54
CA ASN A 68 -19.29 12.45 -18.78
C ASN A 68 -20.53 12.00 -17.99
N VAL A 69 -20.53 10.78 -17.43
CA VAL A 69 -21.66 10.25 -16.64
C VAL A 69 -21.35 10.10 -15.17
N MET A 70 -20.08 10.23 -14.77
CA MET A 70 -19.67 10.28 -13.39
C MET A 70 -20.05 11.65 -12.78
N ASP A 71 -20.39 11.64 -11.49
CA ASP A 71 -20.55 12.88 -10.73
C ASP A 71 -19.24 13.70 -10.77
N LYS A 72 -19.38 15.03 -10.92
CA LYS A 72 -18.28 15.98 -11.07
C LYS A 72 -17.28 15.89 -9.91
N GLU A 73 -17.76 15.65 -8.68
CA GLU A 73 -16.90 15.51 -7.51
C GLU A 73 -15.93 14.34 -7.71
N HIS A 74 -16.46 13.14 -7.96
CA HIS A 74 -15.70 11.91 -8.17
C HIS A 74 -14.80 11.97 -9.40
N LEU A 75 -15.28 12.58 -10.49
CA LEU A 75 -14.49 12.80 -11.68
C LEU A 75 -13.27 13.68 -11.40
N ASN A 76 -13.46 14.78 -10.69
CA ASN A 76 -12.37 15.69 -10.34
C ASN A 76 -11.36 15.01 -9.43
N GLU A 77 -11.81 14.15 -8.51
CA GLU A 77 -10.90 13.32 -7.71
C GLU A 77 -10.05 12.41 -8.60
N LEU A 78 -10.65 11.67 -9.53
CA LEU A 78 -9.94 10.77 -10.44
C LEU A 78 -8.97 11.52 -11.37
N LYS A 79 -9.35 12.70 -11.87
CA LYS A 79 -8.47 13.56 -12.68
C LYS A 79 -7.27 14.05 -11.90
N ASN A 80 -7.52 14.60 -10.71
CA ASN A 80 -6.45 15.02 -9.80
C ASN A 80 -5.49 13.89 -9.45
N LEU A 81 -6.01 12.66 -9.32
CA LEU A 81 -5.20 11.47 -9.11
C LEU A 81 -4.28 11.21 -10.30
N LYS A 82 -4.87 11.12 -11.49
CA LYS A 82 -4.16 10.86 -12.74
C LYS A 82 -3.09 11.91 -13.00
N ASP A 83 -3.40 13.17 -12.78
CA ASP A 83 -2.44 14.27 -12.99
C ASP A 83 -1.30 14.24 -11.98
N ALA A 84 -1.59 13.83 -10.73
CA ALA A 84 -0.59 13.78 -9.66
C ALA A 84 0.45 12.66 -9.84
N VAL A 85 0.08 11.50 -10.41
CA VAL A 85 0.98 10.33 -10.48
C VAL A 85 1.06 9.62 -11.82
N GLY A 86 0.14 9.86 -12.75
CA GLY A 86 0.04 9.10 -14.00
C GLY A 86 1.28 9.22 -14.89
N ASN A 87 2.01 10.33 -14.80
CA ASN A 87 3.24 10.57 -15.56
C ASN A 87 4.52 10.30 -14.74
N LEU A 88 4.40 9.81 -13.50
CA LEU A 88 5.56 9.58 -12.62
C LEU A 88 6.11 8.16 -12.73
N ASP A 89 5.27 7.18 -13.11
CA ASP A 89 5.68 5.78 -13.34
C ASP A 89 4.64 5.01 -14.16
N ASP A 90 5.10 4.20 -15.12
CA ASP A 90 4.23 3.41 -16.00
C ASP A 90 3.38 2.39 -15.23
N SER A 91 3.91 1.79 -14.16
CA SER A 91 3.17 0.80 -13.37
C SER A 91 1.97 1.43 -12.64
N ILE A 92 2.07 2.71 -12.31
CA ILE A 92 1.02 3.49 -11.69
C ILE A 92 -0.02 3.90 -12.73
N ASN A 93 0.42 4.34 -13.91
CA ASN A 93 -0.48 4.63 -15.02
C ASN A 93 -1.31 3.40 -15.42
N ILE A 94 -0.69 2.23 -15.50
CA ILE A 94 -1.38 0.97 -15.76
C ILE A 94 -2.40 0.66 -14.66
N ALA A 95 -2.03 0.84 -13.38
CA ALA A 95 -2.97 0.67 -12.26
C ALA A 95 -4.20 1.58 -12.44
N LEU A 96 -3.97 2.86 -12.74
CA LEU A 96 -5.03 3.85 -12.97
C LEU A 96 -5.93 3.47 -14.13
N LYS A 97 -5.38 2.97 -15.24
CA LYS A 97 -6.17 2.49 -16.38
C LYS A 97 -7.07 1.32 -15.99
N VAL A 98 -6.56 0.34 -15.24
CA VAL A 98 -7.36 -0.79 -14.74
C VAL A 98 -8.47 -0.31 -13.82
N GLY A 99 -8.15 0.53 -12.83
CA GLY A 99 -9.15 1.09 -11.93
C GLY A 99 -10.22 1.90 -12.63
N GLY A 100 -9.81 2.77 -13.56
CA GLY A 100 -10.71 3.53 -14.42
C GLY A 100 -11.63 2.62 -15.23
N GLY A 101 -11.08 1.58 -15.86
CA GLY A 101 -11.84 0.58 -16.61
C GLY A 101 -12.84 -0.22 -15.78
N ILE A 102 -12.49 -0.58 -14.55
CA ILE A 102 -13.39 -1.30 -13.63
C ILE A 102 -14.49 -0.38 -13.12
N ALA A 103 -14.16 0.84 -12.69
CA ALA A 103 -15.15 1.83 -12.29
C ALA A 103 -16.13 2.10 -13.42
N ALA A 104 -15.59 2.20 -14.64
CA ALA A 104 -16.33 2.36 -15.86
C ALA A 104 -17.28 1.19 -16.18
N LEU A 105 -16.81 -0.04 -16.03
CA LEU A 105 -17.66 -1.22 -16.11
C LEU A 105 -18.79 -1.15 -15.08
N GLY A 106 -18.48 -0.74 -13.84
CA GLY A 106 -19.44 -0.54 -12.78
C GLY A 106 -20.56 0.45 -13.14
N VAL A 107 -20.22 1.59 -13.73
CA VAL A 107 -21.20 2.59 -14.20
C VAL A 107 -22.13 1.97 -15.25
N THR A 108 -21.56 1.25 -16.19
CA THR A 108 -22.32 0.59 -17.27
C THR A 108 -23.26 -0.49 -16.75
N LEU A 109 -22.86 -1.18 -15.68
CA LEU A 109 -23.67 -2.17 -14.97
C LEU A 109 -24.67 -1.54 -13.99
N LYS A 110 -24.79 -0.20 -13.97
CA LYS A 110 -25.67 0.54 -13.07
C LYS A 110 -25.44 0.14 -11.61
N LEU A 111 -24.17 0.03 -11.21
CA LEU A 111 -23.81 -0.05 -9.80
C LEU A 111 -24.31 1.21 -9.08
N GLY A 112 -24.80 1.03 -7.86
CA GLY A 112 -25.25 2.18 -7.06
C GLY A 112 -24.08 3.12 -6.76
N ALA A 113 -24.38 4.42 -6.59
CA ALA A 113 -23.38 5.42 -6.22
C ALA A 113 -22.47 5.00 -5.03
N PRO A 114 -22.98 4.33 -3.96
CA PRO A 114 -22.13 3.85 -2.87
C PRO A 114 -21.07 2.82 -3.32
N ALA A 115 -21.42 1.91 -4.22
CA ALA A 115 -20.48 0.90 -4.73
C ALA A 115 -19.41 1.55 -5.60
N LEU A 116 -19.82 2.45 -6.52
CA LEU A 116 -18.89 3.21 -7.37
C LEU A 116 -17.93 4.07 -6.56
N ARG A 117 -18.43 4.78 -5.55
CA ARG A 117 -17.59 5.55 -4.63
C ARG A 117 -16.57 4.65 -3.95
N MET A 118 -17.00 3.48 -3.49
CA MET A 118 -16.11 2.50 -2.85
C MET A 118 -15.03 1.99 -3.82
N PHE A 119 -15.34 1.76 -5.11
CA PHE A 119 -14.34 1.43 -6.14
C PHE A 119 -13.29 2.51 -6.29
N ILE A 120 -13.73 3.75 -6.48
CA ILE A 120 -12.84 4.89 -6.68
C ILE A 120 -11.94 5.06 -5.47
N GLN A 121 -12.53 5.05 -4.27
CA GLN A 121 -11.83 5.08 -3.01
C GLN A 121 -10.75 3.99 -2.93
N ARG A 122 -11.09 2.74 -3.28
CA ARG A 122 -10.12 1.65 -3.26
C ARG A 122 -9.02 1.82 -4.28
N GLN A 123 -9.36 2.31 -5.47
CA GLN A 123 -8.36 2.64 -6.47
C GLN A 123 -7.37 3.67 -5.95
N PHE A 124 -7.83 4.69 -5.23
CA PHE A 124 -6.94 5.65 -4.54
C PHE A 124 -5.99 4.96 -3.57
N LEU A 125 -6.50 4.05 -2.74
CA LEU A 125 -5.69 3.30 -1.79
C LEU A 125 -4.61 2.48 -2.52
N PHE A 126 -4.98 1.75 -3.57
CA PHE A 126 -4.04 0.90 -4.32
C PHE A 126 -2.99 1.70 -5.07
N VAL A 127 -3.42 2.74 -5.77
CA VAL A 127 -2.51 3.66 -6.45
C VAL A 127 -1.63 4.36 -5.44
N GLY A 128 -2.15 4.74 -4.27
CA GLY A 128 -1.39 5.32 -3.17
C GLY A 128 -0.31 4.37 -2.67
N ILE A 129 -0.66 3.12 -2.32
CA ILE A 129 0.30 2.12 -1.82
C ILE A 129 1.36 1.85 -2.88
N ARG A 130 0.96 1.64 -4.14
CA ARG A 130 1.92 1.42 -5.24
C ARG A 130 2.83 2.62 -5.43
N SER A 131 2.27 3.84 -5.49
CA SER A 131 3.04 5.08 -5.63
C SER A 131 4.07 5.23 -4.52
N LEU A 132 3.69 4.91 -3.29
CA LEU A 132 4.61 4.94 -2.16
C LEU A 132 5.73 3.92 -2.34
N VAL A 133 5.42 2.65 -2.62
CA VAL A 133 6.44 1.60 -2.76
C VAL A 133 7.39 1.93 -3.92
N VAL A 134 6.86 2.32 -5.08
CA VAL A 134 7.66 2.76 -6.23
C VAL A 134 8.48 4.00 -5.88
N GLY A 135 7.91 4.94 -5.12
CA GLY A 135 8.59 6.14 -4.67
C GLY A 135 9.80 5.80 -3.79
N VAL A 136 9.60 4.96 -2.78
CA VAL A 136 10.65 4.38 -1.92
C VAL A 136 11.73 3.70 -2.78
N MET A 137 11.33 2.90 -3.74
CA MET A 137 12.25 2.22 -4.67
C MET A 137 13.10 3.17 -5.50
N LYS A 138 12.49 4.24 -6.02
CA LYS A 138 13.19 5.30 -6.75
C LYS A 138 14.17 6.06 -5.87
N LEU A 139 13.83 6.31 -4.59
CA LEU A 139 14.77 6.89 -3.64
C LEU A 139 16.02 6.01 -3.46
N ILE A 140 15.85 4.69 -3.27
CA ILE A 140 16.98 3.74 -3.16
C ILE A 140 17.85 3.77 -4.42
N ALA A 141 17.24 3.88 -5.59
CA ALA A 141 17.93 3.93 -6.87
C ALA A 141 18.63 5.28 -7.16
N GLY A 142 18.55 6.26 -6.24
CA GLY A 142 19.13 7.60 -6.42
C GLY A 142 18.24 8.58 -7.20
N GLU A 143 17.04 8.18 -7.62
CA GLU A 143 16.06 9.04 -8.31
C GLU A 143 15.25 9.89 -7.31
N PHE A 144 15.94 10.68 -6.47
CA PHE A 144 15.36 11.37 -5.31
C PHE A 144 14.11 12.19 -5.64
N ASN A 145 14.18 13.02 -6.69
CA ASN A 145 13.07 13.89 -7.09
C ASN A 145 11.82 13.11 -7.50
N ALA A 146 11.97 12.04 -8.28
CA ALA A 146 10.85 11.20 -8.71
C ALA A 146 10.27 10.42 -7.52
N GLY A 147 11.15 9.84 -6.70
CA GLY A 147 10.75 9.10 -5.50
C GLY A 147 9.96 9.96 -4.51
N MET A 148 10.44 11.18 -4.23
CA MET A 148 9.74 12.11 -3.35
C MET A 148 8.41 12.57 -3.92
N LYS A 149 8.32 12.87 -5.23
CA LYS A 149 7.05 13.24 -5.87
C LYS A 149 5.99 12.15 -5.69
N LEU A 150 6.36 10.90 -5.90
CA LEU A 150 5.48 9.75 -5.72
C LEU A 150 5.02 9.56 -4.28
N ILE A 151 5.93 9.67 -3.31
CA ILE A 151 5.62 9.58 -1.88
C ILE A 151 4.67 10.72 -1.47
N LEU A 152 4.93 11.95 -1.91
CA LEU A 152 4.09 13.11 -1.61
C LEU A 152 2.71 12.97 -2.25
N ALA A 153 2.63 12.51 -3.50
CA ALA A 153 1.37 12.29 -4.17
C ALA A 153 0.55 11.20 -3.46
N SER A 154 1.19 10.09 -3.11
CA SER A 154 0.60 9.03 -2.28
C SER A 154 0.04 9.57 -0.96
N SER A 155 0.83 10.38 -0.22
CA SER A 155 0.39 11.04 1.02
C SER A 155 -0.84 11.93 0.80
N LYS A 156 -0.88 12.70 -0.31
CA LYS A 156 -2.06 13.51 -0.68
C LYS A 156 -3.29 12.63 -0.95
N MET A 157 -3.14 11.49 -1.62
CA MET A 157 -4.25 10.55 -1.87
C MET A 157 -4.81 10.00 -0.57
N PHE A 158 -3.95 9.54 0.33
CA PHE A 158 -4.37 9.04 1.62
C PHE A 158 -5.05 10.12 2.45
N SER A 159 -4.49 11.33 2.53
CA SER A 159 -5.14 12.40 3.29
C SER A 159 -6.54 12.75 2.76
N LYS A 160 -6.79 12.68 1.45
CA LYS A 160 -8.13 12.83 0.87
C LYS A 160 -9.04 11.64 1.19
N PHE A 161 -8.56 10.42 0.96
CA PHE A 161 -9.31 9.18 1.22
C PHE A 161 -9.76 9.09 2.69
N PHE A 162 -8.88 9.51 3.61
CA PHE A 162 -9.14 9.44 5.04
C PHE A 162 -9.86 10.70 5.59
N ARG A 163 -10.00 11.83 4.89
CA ARG A 163 -10.68 13.01 5.47
C ARG A 163 -12.21 12.86 5.66
N GLY A 164 -12.84 11.81 5.12
CA GLY A 164 -14.31 11.61 5.15
C GLY A 164 -14.86 10.50 6.05
N GLY A 165 -14.04 9.81 6.85
CA GLY A 165 -14.47 8.66 7.68
C GLY A 165 -14.13 8.79 9.17
N LYS A 166 -14.97 8.26 10.07
CA LYS A 166 -14.61 8.07 11.49
C LYS A 166 -13.52 6.96 11.63
N PRO A 167 -12.98 6.68 12.85
CA PRO A 167 -11.56 6.62 13.29
C PRO A 167 -10.51 5.76 12.54
N LEU A 168 -10.81 5.04 11.45
CA LEU A 168 -9.77 4.38 10.62
C LEU A 168 -8.70 5.38 10.12
N VAL A 169 -9.14 6.62 10.00
CA VAL A 169 -8.47 7.82 9.51
C VAL A 169 -7.33 8.29 10.41
N GLY A 170 -7.45 8.10 11.73
CA GLY A 170 -6.40 8.53 12.66
C GLY A 170 -5.14 7.68 12.51
N ARG A 171 -5.29 6.34 12.41
CA ARG A 171 -4.16 5.42 12.40
C ARG A 171 -3.47 5.35 11.04
N ALA A 172 -4.23 5.26 9.95
CA ALA A 172 -3.64 5.29 8.62
C ALA A 172 -2.96 6.63 8.34
N ALA A 173 -3.60 7.77 8.61
CA ALA A 173 -2.97 9.07 8.42
C ALA A 173 -1.73 9.27 9.32
N THR A 174 -1.71 8.71 10.54
CA THR A 174 -0.51 8.69 11.39
C THR A 174 0.58 7.78 10.81
N ALA A 175 0.28 6.55 10.39
CA ALA A 175 1.23 5.67 9.71
C ALA A 175 1.81 6.31 8.44
N PHE A 176 0.99 7.03 7.65
CA PHE A 176 1.38 7.77 6.46
C PHE A 176 2.14 9.08 6.76
N LYS A 177 1.83 9.79 7.84
CA LYS A 177 2.65 10.93 8.32
C LYS A 177 4.05 10.46 8.70
N VAL A 178 4.17 9.27 9.29
CA VAL A 178 5.46 8.62 9.55
C VAL A 178 6.08 8.02 8.28
N MET A 179 5.43 8.03 7.12
CA MET A 179 6.09 7.57 5.89
C MET A 179 7.08 8.55 5.27
N LYS A 180 7.02 9.84 5.60
CA LYS A 180 8.20 10.73 5.42
C LYS A 180 9.38 10.28 6.29
N VAL A 181 9.10 9.71 7.46
CA VAL A 181 10.10 9.06 8.32
C VAL A 181 10.54 7.73 7.71
N LEU A 182 9.74 7.04 6.90
CA LEU A 182 10.22 5.88 6.11
C LEU A 182 11.27 6.25 5.06
N GLY A 183 11.32 7.49 4.58
CA GLY A 183 12.49 8.01 3.86
C GLY A 183 13.77 7.94 4.72
N LYS A 184 13.65 8.10 6.04
CA LYS A 184 14.71 7.81 7.03
C LYS A 184 14.84 6.32 7.38
N VAL A 185 13.82 5.50 7.16
CA VAL A 185 13.92 4.02 7.25
C VAL A 185 14.57 3.40 6.01
N LEU A 186 14.57 4.06 4.86
CA LEU A 186 15.49 3.70 3.78
C LEU A 186 16.92 4.08 4.13
N LEU A 187 17.10 5.21 4.82
CA LEU A 187 18.34 5.50 5.52
C LEU A 187 18.62 4.46 6.60
N VAL A 188 17.69 3.63 7.10
CA VAL A 188 18.01 2.61 8.12
C VAL A 188 18.98 1.55 7.60
N ALA A 189 19.02 1.23 6.31
CA ALA A 189 20.13 0.43 5.77
C ALA A 189 21.47 1.17 5.92
N GLY A 190 21.48 2.49 5.70
CA GLY A 190 22.62 3.37 5.98
C GLY A 190 22.92 3.59 7.47
N ILE A 191 21.90 3.69 8.33
CA ILE A 191 22.01 3.89 9.79
C ILE A 191 22.43 2.58 10.46
N VAL A 192 22.09 1.41 9.92
CA VAL A 192 22.63 0.12 10.40
C VAL A 192 24.10 0.04 10.05
N ILE A 193 24.50 0.46 8.83
CA ILE A 193 25.91 0.58 8.48
C ILE A 193 26.60 1.58 9.41
N ASP A 194 26.05 2.79 9.59
CA ASP A 194 26.65 3.80 10.45
C ASP A 194 26.66 3.38 11.93
N ALA A 195 25.58 2.82 12.49
CA ALA A 195 25.51 2.40 13.89
C ALA A 195 26.42 1.20 14.19
N VAL A 196 26.56 0.27 13.24
CA VAL A 196 27.55 -0.83 13.34
C VAL A 196 28.97 -0.28 13.23
N THR A 197 29.21 0.71 12.35
CA THR A 197 30.55 1.31 12.16
C THR A 197 30.93 2.21 13.36
N PHE A 198 30.02 3.06 13.84
CA PHE A 198 30.19 3.87 15.06
C PHE A 198 30.31 3.01 16.31
N GLY A 199 29.61 1.87 16.38
CA GLY A 199 29.71 0.93 17.49
C GLY A 199 31.10 0.29 17.62
N ILE A 200 31.85 0.19 16.52
CA ILE A 200 33.24 -0.30 16.49
C ILE A 200 34.22 0.77 17.00
N ASP A 201 33.91 2.06 16.77
CA ASP A 201 34.76 3.19 17.19
C ASP A 201 34.56 3.63 18.66
N LEU A 202 33.58 3.06 19.38
CA LEU A 202 33.31 3.41 20.77
C LEU A 202 34.26 2.66 21.74
N HIS A 203 35.20 3.40 22.32
CA HIS A 203 36.22 2.89 23.26
C HIS A 203 35.69 2.39 24.62
N SER A 204 34.38 2.38 24.87
CA SER A 204 33.79 1.93 26.13
C SER A 204 32.54 1.09 25.93
N GLU A 205 32.51 -0.08 26.55
CA GLU A 205 31.43 -1.08 26.51
C GLU A 205 30.03 -0.51 26.82
N GLY A 206 29.90 0.34 27.85
CA GLY A 206 28.62 0.94 28.23
C GLY A 206 28.02 1.82 27.12
N LYS A 207 28.85 2.60 26.41
CA LYS A 207 28.38 3.42 25.28
C LYS A 207 27.93 2.56 24.10
N GLN A 208 28.64 1.46 23.82
CA GLN A 208 28.23 0.52 22.78
C GLN A 208 26.88 -0.13 23.15
N ARG A 209 26.69 -0.50 24.41
CA ARG A 209 25.42 -1.05 24.91
C ARG A 209 24.26 -0.08 24.70
N ASP A 210 24.41 1.18 25.13
CA ASP A 210 23.37 2.20 25.01
C ASP A 210 23.03 2.50 23.54
N ALA A 211 24.05 2.56 22.68
CA ALA A 211 23.87 2.75 21.25
C ALA A 211 23.10 1.57 20.60
N LEU A 212 23.46 0.33 20.94
CA LEU A 212 22.76 -0.86 20.44
C LEU A 212 21.31 -0.92 20.95
N GLN A 213 21.07 -0.56 22.22
CA GLN A 213 19.72 -0.46 22.77
C GLN A 213 18.85 0.57 22.04
N ALA A 214 19.41 1.74 21.74
CA ALA A 214 18.73 2.76 20.96
C ALA A 214 18.43 2.27 19.54
N ALA A 215 19.40 1.60 18.90
CA ALA A 215 19.24 1.03 17.58
C ALA A 215 18.14 -0.04 17.55
N ILE A 216 18.09 -0.96 18.54
CA ILE A 216 17.03 -1.98 18.64
C ILE A 216 15.65 -1.31 18.68
N LYS A 217 15.48 -0.27 19.51
CA LYS A 217 14.19 0.44 19.62
C LYS A 217 13.78 1.09 18.30
N GLU A 218 14.71 1.77 17.62
CA GLU A 218 14.44 2.42 16.34
C GLU A 218 14.15 1.41 15.23
N LEU A 219 14.90 0.31 15.18
CA LEU A 219 14.72 -0.76 14.22
C LEU A 219 13.41 -1.51 14.43
N SER A 220 12.98 -1.74 15.68
CA SER A 220 11.67 -2.35 15.96
C SER A 220 10.51 -1.46 15.50
N VAL A 221 10.61 -0.13 15.66
CA VAL A 221 9.65 0.82 15.07
C VAL A 221 9.64 0.71 13.55
N SER A 222 10.82 0.74 12.94
CA SER A 222 10.98 0.69 11.48
C SER A 222 10.43 -0.61 10.87
N ARG A 223 10.72 -1.74 11.51
CA ARG A 223 10.23 -3.07 11.13
C ARG A 223 8.72 -3.18 11.27
N PHE A 224 8.15 -2.60 12.30
CA PHE A 224 6.70 -2.51 12.46
C PHE A 224 6.05 -1.81 11.26
N GLN A 225 6.56 -0.65 10.86
CA GLN A 225 6.02 0.09 9.72
C GLN A 225 6.24 -0.63 8.38
N ALA A 226 7.41 -1.25 8.19
CA ALA A 226 7.69 -2.06 7.00
C ALA A 226 6.72 -3.25 6.90
N LYS A 227 6.39 -3.88 8.03
CA LYS A 227 5.42 -4.98 8.07
C LYS A 227 3.99 -4.51 7.79
N GLU A 228 3.58 -3.38 8.36
CA GLU A 228 2.28 -2.78 8.08
C GLU A 228 2.12 -2.50 6.58
N LEU A 229 3.13 -1.87 5.97
CA LEU A 229 3.16 -1.61 4.53
C LEU A 229 3.11 -2.90 3.72
N GLN A 230 3.89 -3.92 4.10
CA GLN A 230 3.89 -5.23 3.44
C GLN A 230 2.50 -5.89 3.48
N MET A 231 1.79 -5.80 4.62
CA MET A 231 0.44 -6.33 4.74
C MET A 231 -0.56 -5.57 3.85
N GLN A 232 -0.48 -4.25 3.80
CA GLN A 232 -1.30 -3.43 2.92
C GLN A 232 -1.01 -3.69 1.43
N ALA A 233 0.26 -3.87 1.06
CA ALA A 233 0.67 -4.24 -0.28
C ALA A 233 0.15 -5.63 -0.68
N SER A 234 0.21 -6.62 0.22
CA SER A 234 -0.35 -7.95 -0.03
C SER A 234 -1.85 -7.93 -0.34
N ILE A 235 -2.60 -7.09 0.40
CA ILE A 235 -4.03 -6.85 0.13
C ILE A 235 -4.21 -6.19 -1.24
N THR A 236 -3.29 -5.31 -1.65
CA THR A 236 -3.29 -4.67 -2.98
C THR A 236 -3.07 -5.67 -4.11
N VAL A 237 -2.12 -6.60 -3.99
CA VAL A 237 -1.90 -7.65 -5.00
C VAL A 237 -3.13 -8.54 -5.11
N SER A 238 -3.68 -8.94 -3.96
CA SER A 238 -4.91 -9.73 -3.90
C SER A 238 -6.03 -9.02 -4.65
N TYR A 239 -6.14 -7.70 -4.49
CA TYR A 239 -7.14 -6.92 -5.21
C TYR A 239 -6.93 -6.93 -6.72
N SER A 240 -5.72 -6.67 -7.22
CA SER A 240 -5.43 -6.72 -8.66
C SER A 240 -5.72 -8.11 -9.25
N SER A 241 -5.45 -9.18 -8.49
CA SER A 241 -5.78 -10.54 -8.89
C SER A 241 -7.30 -10.78 -8.97
N ASP A 242 -8.04 -10.37 -7.95
CA ASP A 242 -9.51 -10.53 -7.90
C ASP A 242 -10.23 -9.64 -8.94
N ALA A 243 -9.72 -8.43 -9.18
CA ALA A 243 -10.13 -7.55 -10.27
C ALA A 243 -9.99 -8.26 -11.62
N ARG A 244 -8.81 -8.81 -11.91
CA ARG A 244 -8.55 -9.61 -13.10
C ARG A 244 -9.50 -10.80 -13.20
N ALA A 245 -9.68 -11.57 -12.13
CA ALA A 245 -10.56 -12.73 -12.13
C ALA A 245 -12.03 -12.35 -12.40
N THR A 246 -12.46 -11.17 -11.95
CA THR A 246 -13.80 -10.64 -12.23
C THR A 246 -13.94 -10.23 -13.69
N LEU A 247 -12.91 -9.59 -14.27
CA LEU A 247 -12.87 -9.25 -15.69
C LEU A 247 -12.86 -10.51 -16.57
N ASP A 248 -12.09 -11.52 -16.21
CA ASP A 248 -12.05 -12.80 -16.93
C ASP A 248 -13.41 -13.52 -16.92
N THR A 249 -14.07 -13.55 -15.76
CA THR A 249 -15.45 -14.06 -15.65
C THR A 249 -16.42 -13.24 -16.49
N SER A 250 -16.30 -11.92 -16.47
CA SER A 250 -17.12 -11.01 -17.27
C SER A 250 -16.94 -11.29 -18.77
N ALA A 251 -15.70 -11.38 -19.24
CA ALA A 251 -15.38 -11.69 -20.63
C ALA A 251 -15.97 -13.04 -21.07
N THR A 252 -15.80 -14.08 -20.26
CA THR A 252 -16.36 -15.42 -20.50
C THR A 252 -17.89 -15.37 -20.61
N LEU A 253 -18.55 -14.70 -19.66
CA LEU A 253 -20.00 -14.59 -19.66
C LEU A 253 -20.53 -13.79 -20.86
N TYR A 254 -19.84 -12.73 -21.30
CA TYR A 254 -20.23 -12.03 -22.53
C TYR A 254 -19.97 -12.84 -23.80
N GLY A 255 -19.00 -13.77 -23.80
CA GLY A 255 -18.87 -14.78 -24.84
C GLY A 255 -20.18 -15.58 -25.00
N LEU A 256 -20.77 -16.00 -23.89
CA LEU A 256 -22.06 -16.69 -23.84
C LEU A 256 -23.28 -15.81 -24.17
N VAL A 257 -23.11 -14.48 -24.22
CA VAL A 257 -24.16 -13.60 -24.76
C VAL A 257 -24.07 -13.55 -26.27
N LYS A 258 -22.84 -13.53 -26.82
CA LYS A 258 -22.62 -13.49 -28.27
C LYS A 258 -23.11 -14.76 -28.97
N ASP A 259 -23.00 -15.92 -28.32
CA ASP A 259 -23.49 -17.19 -28.87
C ASP A 259 -25.00 -17.42 -28.65
N GLY A 260 -25.67 -16.51 -27.93
CA GLY A 260 -27.11 -16.60 -27.63
C GLY A 260 -27.47 -17.49 -26.45
N THR A 261 -26.49 -18.06 -25.73
CA THR A 261 -26.74 -18.96 -24.58
C THR A 261 -27.29 -18.23 -23.36
N LEU A 262 -26.82 -17.00 -23.11
CA LEU A 262 -27.24 -16.17 -21.97
C LEU A 262 -27.75 -14.81 -22.45
N THR A 263 -28.68 -14.23 -21.69
CA THR A 263 -29.11 -12.84 -21.89
C THR A 263 -28.11 -11.86 -21.26
N LYS A 264 -28.00 -10.68 -21.85
CA LYS A 264 -27.17 -9.59 -21.32
C LYS A 264 -27.52 -9.26 -19.86
N ASP A 265 -28.80 -9.15 -19.53
CA ASP A 265 -29.26 -8.78 -18.18
C ASP A 265 -28.83 -9.79 -17.12
N LEU A 266 -28.86 -11.09 -17.46
CA LEU A 266 -28.41 -12.14 -16.54
C LEU A 266 -26.90 -12.05 -16.30
N VAL A 267 -26.11 -11.78 -17.35
CA VAL A 267 -24.66 -11.59 -17.22
C VAL A 267 -24.34 -10.33 -16.42
N ASP A 268 -24.98 -9.20 -16.74
CA ASP A 268 -24.80 -7.93 -16.03
C ASP A 268 -25.09 -8.10 -14.54
N LYS A 269 -26.16 -8.83 -14.18
CA LYS A 269 -26.48 -9.18 -12.79
C LYS A 269 -25.38 -10.03 -12.14
N LYS A 270 -24.91 -11.09 -12.79
CA LYS A 270 -23.85 -11.96 -12.25
C LYS A 270 -22.54 -11.21 -12.02
N VAL A 271 -22.14 -10.35 -12.96
CA VAL A 271 -20.93 -9.53 -12.82
C VAL A 271 -21.09 -8.53 -11.67
N LYS A 272 -22.25 -7.87 -11.57
CA LYS A 272 -22.60 -6.98 -10.46
C LYS A 272 -22.54 -7.70 -9.10
N ASP A 273 -23.18 -8.86 -8.97
CA ASP A 273 -23.19 -9.64 -7.74
C ASP A 273 -21.77 -10.05 -7.32
N LYS A 274 -20.93 -10.43 -8.29
CA LYS A 274 -19.51 -10.77 -8.04
C LYS A 274 -18.70 -9.57 -7.57
N LEU A 275 -18.87 -8.41 -8.22
CA LEU A 275 -18.22 -7.16 -7.81
C LEU A 275 -18.64 -6.76 -6.40
N ASP A 276 -19.95 -6.74 -6.10
CA ASP A 276 -20.47 -6.38 -4.79
C ASP A 276 -20.00 -7.34 -3.68
N ALA A 277 -19.98 -8.65 -3.97
CA ALA A 277 -19.58 -9.69 -3.03
C ALA A 277 -18.11 -9.52 -2.60
N TRP A 278 -17.20 -9.54 -3.56
CA TRP A 278 -15.76 -9.38 -3.30
C TRP A 278 -15.45 -8.05 -2.60
N ILE A 279 -16.20 -7.00 -2.94
CA ILE A 279 -15.94 -5.67 -2.41
C ILE A 279 -16.43 -5.52 -0.99
N SER A 280 -17.70 -5.76 -0.75
CA SER A 280 -18.36 -5.32 0.47
C SER A 280 -18.80 -6.47 1.38
N LYS A 281 -19.21 -7.60 0.80
CA LYS A 281 -19.88 -8.67 1.57
C LYS A 281 -18.95 -9.82 1.94
N GLY A 282 -17.83 -9.95 1.24
CA GLY A 282 -17.02 -11.16 1.23
C GLY A 282 -17.60 -12.19 0.25
N THR A 283 -16.87 -13.28 0.06
CA THR A 283 -17.29 -14.41 -0.80
C THR A 283 -17.34 -15.68 0.04
N ILE A 284 -18.34 -16.54 -0.19
CA ILE A 284 -18.39 -17.86 0.47
C ILE A 284 -17.82 -18.88 -0.52
N ILE A 285 -16.73 -19.54 -0.12
CA ILE A 285 -16.09 -20.61 -0.88
C ILE A 285 -16.11 -21.84 0.02
N ASP A 286 -16.76 -22.91 -0.42
CA ASP A 286 -16.89 -24.18 0.32
C ASP A 286 -17.39 -24.01 1.76
N GLY A 287 -18.39 -23.13 1.94
CA GLY A 287 -18.97 -22.82 3.26
C GLY A 287 -18.13 -21.88 4.13
N VAL A 288 -16.94 -21.47 3.67
CA VAL A 288 -16.05 -20.54 4.39
C VAL A 288 -16.18 -19.14 3.82
N LYS A 289 -16.54 -18.16 4.66
CA LYS A 289 -16.55 -16.74 4.28
C LYS A 289 -15.11 -16.24 4.15
N GLN A 290 -14.68 -15.97 2.92
CA GLN A 290 -13.51 -15.17 2.62
C GLN A 290 -13.81 -13.70 2.91
N PRO A 291 -12.91 -13.00 3.62
CA PRO A 291 -13.12 -11.61 3.97
C PRO A 291 -13.18 -10.74 2.72
N SER A 292 -14.09 -9.77 2.72
CA SER A 292 -14.13 -8.71 1.72
C SER A 292 -12.83 -7.91 1.78
N LEU A 293 -12.52 -7.16 0.72
CA LEU A 293 -11.36 -6.27 0.77
C LEU A 293 -11.47 -5.24 1.94
N ASP A 294 -12.68 -4.73 2.23
CA ASP A 294 -12.88 -3.80 3.35
C ASP A 294 -12.54 -4.48 4.68
N GLU A 295 -12.98 -5.72 4.87
CA GLU A 295 -12.67 -6.53 6.05
C GLU A 295 -11.16 -6.82 6.13
N LYS A 296 -10.50 -7.16 5.02
CA LYS A 296 -9.05 -7.36 4.96
C LYS A 296 -8.29 -6.10 5.36
N LEU A 297 -8.67 -4.94 4.83
CA LEU A 297 -8.03 -3.66 5.13
C LEU A 297 -8.24 -3.25 6.59
N LYS A 298 -9.46 -3.38 7.11
CA LYS A 298 -9.77 -3.13 8.53
C LYS A 298 -9.07 -4.10 9.46
N GLY A 299 -8.77 -5.31 8.99
CA GLY A 299 -8.01 -6.32 9.72
C GLY A 299 -6.52 -6.01 9.87
N VAL A 300 -5.98 -5.03 9.12
CA VAL A 300 -4.60 -4.54 9.33
C VAL A 300 -4.60 -3.52 10.46
N THR A 301 -4.62 -4.00 11.70
CA THR A 301 -4.50 -3.15 12.90
C THR A 301 -3.10 -3.24 13.49
N ASP A 302 -2.70 -2.23 14.28
CA ASP A 302 -1.41 -2.22 14.98
C ASP A 302 -1.18 -3.50 15.80
N GLU A 303 -2.24 -4.00 16.44
CA GLU A 303 -2.21 -5.20 17.27
C GLU A 303 -1.94 -6.45 16.42
N VAL A 304 -2.54 -6.56 15.23
CA VAL A 304 -2.32 -7.67 14.30
C VAL A 304 -0.92 -7.60 13.70
N VAL A 305 -0.45 -6.41 13.31
CA VAL A 305 0.91 -6.21 12.79
C VAL A 305 1.94 -6.62 13.83
N TYR A 306 1.81 -6.13 15.06
CA TYR A 306 2.71 -6.46 16.16
C TYR A 306 2.66 -7.95 16.51
N ALA A 307 1.47 -8.55 16.61
CA ALA A 307 1.32 -9.97 16.92
C ALA A 307 2.00 -10.85 15.85
N ASN A 308 1.91 -10.48 14.57
CA ASN A 308 2.59 -11.19 13.49
C ASN A 308 4.12 -11.10 13.61
N LEU A 309 4.68 -9.93 13.94
CA LEU A 309 6.12 -9.77 14.16
C LEU A 309 6.61 -10.52 15.39
N PHE A 310 5.87 -10.42 16.49
CA PHE A 310 6.17 -11.12 17.73
C PHE A 310 6.15 -12.64 17.54
N LYS A 311 5.12 -13.16 16.84
CA LYS A 311 5.05 -14.58 16.49
C LYS A 311 6.25 -14.98 15.63
N PHE A 312 6.56 -14.21 14.58
CA PHE A 312 7.70 -14.50 13.71
C PHE A 312 9.03 -14.53 14.48
N ASP A 313 9.24 -13.63 15.44
CA ASP A 313 10.43 -13.66 16.31
C ASP A 313 10.46 -14.85 17.25
N LYS A 314 9.31 -15.21 17.83
CA LYS A 314 9.18 -16.38 18.70
C LYS A 314 9.43 -17.69 17.95
N ASP A 315 8.90 -17.81 16.74
CA ASP A 315 9.02 -19.03 15.92
C ASP A 315 10.49 -19.29 15.48
N ARG A 316 11.38 -18.29 15.58
CA ARG A 316 12.82 -18.40 15.27
C ARG A 316 13.74 -18.24 16.48
N ASP A 317 13.19 -18.27 17.70
CA ASP A 317 13.91 -18.08 18.97
C ASP A 317 14.79 -16.80 18.99
N ALA A 318 14.27 -15.69 18.45
CA ALA A 318 15.02 -14.44 18.42
C ALA A 318 15.21 -13.85 19.83
N TRP A 319 16.33 -13.14 20.04
CA TRP A 319 16.58 -12.42 21.28
C TRP A 319 15.72 -11.13 21.32
N MET A 320 14.70 -11.10 22.16
CA MET A 320 13.71 -10.01 22.23
C MET A 320 13.71 -9.26 23.57
N TYR A 321 14.72 -9.45 24.42
CA TYR A 321 14.68 -8.95 25.80
C TYR A 321 14.57 -7.41 25.89
N GLU A 322 15.16 -6.70 24.93
CA GLU A 322 15.15 -5.23 24.88
C GLU A 322 14.25 -4.65 23.79
N ASP A 323 13.47 -5.51 23.13
CA ASP A 323 12.51 -5.08 22.14
C ASP A 323 11.42 -4.23 22.81
N PRO A 324 11.09 -3.06 22.23
CA PRO A 324 10.00 -2.25 22.76
C PRO A 324 8.65 -2.94 22.56
N ASN A 325 7.73 -2.71 23.49
CA ASN A 325 6.33 -3.13 23.33
C ASN A 325 5.57 -2.25 22.32
N LEU A 326 4.36 -2.69 21.97
CA LEU A 326 3.49 -1.97 21.03
C LEU A 326 3.20 -0.53 21.46
N ALA A 327 3.02 -0.27 22.76
CA ALA A 327 2.72 1.07 23.26
C ALA A 327 3.88 2.05 22.99
N TYR A 328 5.12 1.60 23.23
CA TYR A 328 6.31 2.38 22.88
C TYR A 328 6.35 2.66 21.37
N ILE A 329 6.19 1.62 20.55
CA ILE A 329 6.25 1.75 19.08
C ILE A 329 5.24 2.80 18.58
N LYS A 330 4.00 2.74 19.07
CA LYS A 330 2.95 3.71 18.72
C LYS A 330 3.32 5.12 19.15
N SER A 331 3.80 5.30 20.38
CA SER A 331 4.19 6.61 20.90
C SER A 331 5.33 7.24 20.10
N GLU A 332 6.33 6.45 19.68
CA GLU A 332 7.44 6.94 18.85
C GLU A 332 6.97 7.30 17.43
N ILE A 333 6.06 6.52 16.84
CA ILE A 333 5.43 6.85 15.55
C ILE A 333 4.69 8.20 15.67
N GLU A 334 3.84 8.36 16.68
CA GLU A 334 3.08 9.60 16.90
C GLU A 334 3.99 10.81 17.13
N LYS A 335 5.04 10.65 17.94
CA LYS A 335 6.04 11.68 18.20
C LYS A 335 6.76 12.11 16.92
N LYS A 336 7.29 11.15 16.14
CA LYS A 336 7.98 11.45 14.88
C LYS A 336 7.03 12.11 13.86
N ALA A 337 5.75 11.73 13.84
CA ALA A 337 4.74 12.39 13.01
C ALA A 337 4.51 13.86 13.41
N ALA A 338 4.39 14.14 14.71
CA ALA A 338 4.18 15.49 15.22
C ALA A 338 5.38 16.41 14.99
N GLU A 339 6.60 15.89 15.13
CA GLU A 339 7.84 16.63 14.85
C GLU A 339 7.94 17.04 13.36
N GLU A 340 7.63 16.13 12.44
CA GLU A 340 7.64 16.42 11.00
C GLU A 340 6.53 17.40 10.58
N GLU A 341 5.36 17.35 11.24
CA GLU A 341 4.29 18.33 11.01
C GLU A 341 4.71 19.74 11.45
N LYS A 342 5.33 19.87 12.62
CA LYS A 342 5.89 21.14 13.10
C LYS A 342 6.94 21.69 12.13
N LYS A 343 7.87 20.86 11.66
CA LYS A 343 8.88 21.26 10.68
C LYS A 343 8.26 21.78 9.39
N ARG A 344 7.23 21.09 8.87
CA ARG A 344 6.50 21.53 7.67
C ARG A 344 5.84 22.89 7.89
N GLU A 345 5.16 23.08 9.02
CA GLU A 345 4.53 24.37 9.34
C GLU A 345 5.56 25.50 9.47
N GLU A 346 6.76 25.21 9.98
CA GLU A 346 7.87 26.18 10.05
C GLU A 346 8.45 26.49 8.67
N GLU A 347 8.57 25.51 7.78
CA GLU A 347 9.00 25.68 6.38
C GLU A 347 7.98 26.49 5.58
N GLU A 348 6.70 26.15 5.66
CA GLU A 348 5.60 26.88 4.99
C GLU A 348 5.55 28.35 5.45
N LYS A 349 5.79 28.62 6.74
CA LYS A 349 5.90 29.99 7.29
C LYS A 349 7.14 30.74 6.80
N LYS A 350 8.22 30.04 6.44
CA LYS A 350 9.45 30.64 5.90
C LYS A 350 9.30 30.96 4.41
N GLU A 351 8.63 30.09 3.65
CA GLU A 351 8.40 30.25 2.21
C GLU A 351 7.27 31.23 1.87
N GLY A 352 6.28 31.39 2.77
CA GLY A 352 5.18 32.35 2.62
C GLY A 352 5.53 33.81 2.96
N LYS A 353 6.80 34.19 2.87
CA LYS A 353 7.30 35.56 3.11
C LYS A 353 7.72 36.24 1.82
#